data_AF-A0A845DU46-F1
#
_entry.id   AF-A0A845DU46-F1
#
_cell.length_a   1.000
_cell.length_b   1.000
_cell.length_c   1.000
_cell.angle_alpha   90.00
_cell.angle_beta   90.00
_cell.angle_gamma   90.00
#
_symmetry.space_group_name_H-M   'P 1'
#
loop_
_entity.id
_entity.type
_entity.pdbx_description
1 polymer ?
#
loop_
_entity_poly.entity_id
_entity_poly.type
_entity_poly.pdbx_seq_one_letter_code
_entity_poly.pdbx_strand_id
1 'polypeptide(L)'
;MENDQKPGIIYTAGAYILWGILPIYWKWIQDISAFEILAHRIVWSFVFMSLIIVVLQKQHPFLKECRRILKNKRQMIGITLASVTISINWVTYILAVNTDHVVEASLGYYINPLVSILLGMIFLQERFSKAQWLAFALAGTGVLYMTLKFGSVPWLALLLAFSFGTYGLLKKLVPLNAMFGLTIETLIVTPAALFFLVQQQSGPWASVNWGSVTTILVFGAGVVTAVPLLLFSAGAKRIPLSMVGFLQYFAPTIMLVIGVFLYDEPFTSVHAVAFTFIWSGLAVYTMARMKRMKKYEPKVR
;
A
#
# COMPACT_ATOMS: atom_id res chain seq x y z
N MET A 1 -24.76 -7.98 14.70
CA MET A 1 -23.38 -8.36 14.31
C MET A 1 -23.26 -8.60 12.81
N GLU A 2 -24.18 -9.33 12.17
CA GLU A 2 -24.15 -9.56 10.70
C GLU A 2 -24.35 -8.27 9.86
N ASN A 3 -25.18 -7.35 10.35
CA ASN A 3 -25.52 -6.10 9.63
C ASN A 3 -24.35 -5.09 9.53
N ASP A 4 -23.34 -5.20 10.40
CA ASP A 4 -22.14 -4.33 10.36
C ASP A 4 -21.02 -4.96 9.52
N GLN A 5 -21.07 -6.27 9.27
CA GLN A 5 -20.08 -6.96 8.43
C GLN A 5 -20.25 -6.64 6.94
N LYS A 6 -21.48 -6.59 6.42
CA LYS A 6 -21.76 -6.25 5.01
C LYS A 6 -21.12 -4.91 4.58
N PRO A 7 -21.38 -3.77 5.26
CA PRO A 7 -20.71 -2.52 4.90
C PRO A 7 -19.19 -2.61 5.10
N GLY A 8 -18.72 -3.37 6.08
CA GLY A 8 -17.29 -3.64 6.27
C GLY A 8 -16.63 -4.31 5.06
N ILE A 9 -17.26 -5.36 4.51
CA ILE A 9 -16.79 -6.05 3.30
C ILE A 9 -16.79 -5.09 2.11
N ILE A 10 -17.89 -4.34 1.90
CA ILE A 10 -18.01 -3.40 0.78
C ILE A 10 -16.91 -2.34 0.83
N TYR A 11 -16.67 -1.72 1.99
CA TYR A 11 -15.63 -0.69 2.11
C TYR A 11 -14.22 -1.25 1.95
N THR A 12 -13.91 -2.41 2.54
CA THR A 12 -12.59 -3.02 2.40
C THR A 12 -12.34 -3.53 0.98
N ALA A 13 -13.32 -4.19 0.35
CA ALA A 13 -13.22 -4.64 -1.04
C ALA A 13 -13.10 -3.45 -1.99
N GLY A 14 -13.93 -2.40 -1.79
CA GLY A 14 -13.84 -1.16 -2.56
C GLY A 14 -12.46 -0.51 -2.47
N ALA A 15 -11.84 -0.49 -1.28
CA ALA A 15 -10.47 0.01 -1.13
C ALA A 15 -9.46 -0.79 -1.97
N TYR A 16 -9.50 -2.12 -1.90
CA TYR A 16 -8.58 -2.98 -2.67
C TYR A 16 -8.83 -2.93 -4.17
N ILE A 17 -10.08 -2.80 -4.61
CA ILE A 17 -10.43 -2.62 -6.02
C ILE A 17 -9.89 -1.27 -6.52
N LEU A 18 -10.12 -0.18 -5.76
CA LEU A 18 -9.61 1.14 -6.11
C LEU A 18 -8.08 1.15 -6.20
N TRP A 19 -7.37 0.50 -5.27
CA TRP A 19 -5.93 0.33 -5.39
C TRP A 19 -5.52 -0.51 -6.60
N GLY A 20 -6.27 -1.57 -6.90
CA GLY A 20 -6.01 -2.44 -8.05
C GLY A 20 -6.08 -1.71 -9.39
N ILE A 21 -6.99 -0.74 -9.54
CA ILE A 21 -7.17 0.03 -10.77
C ILE A 21 -6.25 1.27 -10.87
N LEU A 22 -5.49 1.61 -9.82
CA LEU A 22 -4.58 2.74 -9.84
C LEU A 22 -3.52 2.72 -10.95
N PRO A 23 -3.06 1.57 -11.51
CA PRO A 23 -2.15 1.63 -12.65
C PRO A 23 -2.74 2.42 -13.82
N ILE A 24 -4.06 2.34 -14.04
CA ILE A 24 -4.75 3.09 -15.09
C ILE A 24 -4.65 4.59 -14.86
N TYR A 25 -4.83 5.00 -13.62
CA TYR A 25 -4.73 6.40 -13.23
C TYR A 25 -3.33 6.97 -13.49
N TRP A 26 -2.29 6.24 -13.10
CA TRP A 26 -0.90 6.70 -13.27
C TRP A 26 -0.49 6.69 -14.74
N LYS A 27 -0.96 5.71 -15.53
CA LYS A 27 -0.73 5.69 -16.99
C LYS A 27 -1.31 6.90 -17.72
N TRP A 28 -2.41 7.49 -17.25
CA TRP A 28 -2.95 8.72 -17.84
C TRP A 28 -2.11 9.97 -17.58
N ILE A 29 -1.19 9.92 -16.60
CA ILE A 29 -0.29 11.02 -16.28
C ILE A 29 1.19 10.59 -16.35
N GLN A 30 1.49 9.52 -17.10
CA GLN A 30 2.83 8.92 -17.16
C GLN A 30 3.91 9.84 -17.75
N ASP A 31 3.51 10.86 -18.53
CA ASP A 31 4.41 11.86 -19.09
C ASP A 31 5.01 12.79 -18.02
N ILE A 32 4.45 12.79 -16.81
CA ILE A 32 4.97 13.51 -15.65
C ILE A 32 5.92 12.59 -14.90
N SER A 33 7.04 13.14 -14.42
CA SER A 33 8.03 12.35 -13.69
C SER A 33 7.41 11.74 -12.41
N ALA A 34 7.81 10.51 -12.07
CA ALA A 34 7.27 9.80 -10.91
C ALA A 34 7.45 10.59 -9.59
N PHE A 35 8.53 11.36 -9.47
CA PHE A 35 8.81 12.22 -8.32
C PHE A 35 7.89 13.45 -8.27
N GLU A 36 7.57 14.08 -9.41
CA GLU A 36 6.59 15.18 -9.47
C GLU A 36 5.17 14.68 -9.15
N ILE A 37 4.78 13.52 -9.70
CA ILE A 37 3.50 12.88 -9.35
C ILE A 37 3.44 12.61 -7.85
N LEU A 38 4.51 12.05 -7.26
CA LEU A 38 4.60 11.81 -5.82
C LEU A 38 4.45 13.10 -5.02
N ALA A 39 5.16 14.16 -5.40
CA ALA A 39 5.14 15.42 -4.67
C ALA A 39 3.74 16.04 -4.67
N HIS A 40 3.09 16.13 -5.84
CA HIS A 40 1.71 16.58 -5.95
C HIS A 40 0.75 15.68 -5.17
N ARG A 41 0.89 14.36 -5.30
CA ARG A 41 0.10 13.37 -4.55
C ARG A 41 0.19 13.59 -3.05
N ILE A 42 1.38 13.87 -2.50
CA ILE A 42 1.58 14.13 -1.06
C ILE A 42 0.89 15.43 -0.64
N VAL A 43 1.14 16.53 -1.37
CA VAL A 43 0.55 17.84 -1.06
C VAL A 43 -0.97 17.78 -1.10
N TRP A 44 -1.54 17.23 -2.17
CA TRP A 44 -3.00 17.14 -2.34
C TRP A 44 -3.64 16.12 -1.40
N SER A 45 -2.93 15.04 -1.02
CA SER A 45 -3.39 14.15 0.05
C SER A 45 -3.48 14.89 1.38
N PHE A 46 -2.47 15.68 1.72
CA PHE A 46 -2.46 16.48 2.95
C PHE A 46 -3.59 17.51 2.97
N VAL A 47 -3.79 18.24 1.86
CA VAL A 47 -4.89 19.22 1.71
C VAL A 47 -6.24 18.53 1.87
N PHE A 48 -6.47 17.44 1.15
CA PHE A 48 -7.74 16.69 1.19
C PHE A 48 -8.02 16.12 2.59
N MET A 49 -7.02 15.52 3.24
CA MET A 49 -7.16 14.97 4.59
C MET A 49 -7.39 16.07 5.64
N SER A 50 -6.74 17.22 5.48
CA SER A 50 -6.96 18.39 6.33
C SER A 50 -8.39 18.92 6.18
N LEU A 51 -8.90 19.00 4.94
CA LEU A 51 -10.28 19.38 4.67
C LEU A 51 -11.27 18.41 5.35
N ILE A 52 -11.02 17.10 5.28
CA ILE A 52 -11.84 16.09 5.97
C ILE A 52 -11.83 16.32 7.49
N ILE A 53 -10.67 16.60 8.09
CA ILE A 53 -10.58 16.88 9.54
C ILE A 53 -11.40 18.12 9.92
N VAL A 54 -11.37 19.16 9.09
CA VAL A 54 -12.15 20.39 9.29
C VAL A 54 -13.65 20.09 9.17
N VAL A 55 -14.08 19.45 8.08
CA VAL A 55 -15.51 19.14 7.81
C VAL A 55 -16.09 18.21 8.89
N LEU A 56 -15.33 17.23 9.35
CA LEU A 56 -15.75 16.32 10.43
C LEU A 56 -15.55 16.91 11.84
N GLN A 57 -15.14 18.18 11.95
CA GLN A 57 -14.90 18.88 13.21
C GLN A 57 -13.94 18.13 14.15
N LYS A 58 -12.92 17.45 13.59
CA LYS A 58 -11.91 16.67 14.33
C LYS A 58 -10.61 17.44 14.60
N GLN A 59 -10.62 18.76 14.44
CA GLN A 59 -9.45 19.63 14.62
C GLN A 59 -8.82 19.52 16.02
N HIS A 60 -9.63 19.62 17.09
CA HIS A 60 -9.12 19.54 18.46
C HIS A 60 -8.48 18.17 18.79
N PRO A 61 -9.14 17.02 18.53
CA PRO A 61 -8.51 15.71 18.67
C PRO A 61 -7.21 15.56 17.86
N PHE A 62 -7.20 16.06 16.63
CA PHE A 62 -6.02 16.00 15.77
C PHE A 62 -4.84 16.80 16.35
N LEU A 63 -5.07 18.04 16.77
CA LEU A 63 -4.03 18.87 17.40
C LEU A 63 -3.50 18.26 18.70
N LYS A 64 -4.38 17.63 19.50
CA LYS A 64 -3.97 16.89 20.70
C LYS A 64 -3.04 15.73 20.34
N GLU A 65 -3.35 15.01 19.28
CA GLU A 65 -2.55 13.89 18.78
C GLU A 65 -1.18 14.36 18.26
N CYS A 66 -1.13 15.45 17.48
CA CYS A 66 0.12 16.06 17.03
C CYS A 66 1.02 16.46 18.20
N ARG A 67 0.45 17.11 19.23
CA ARG A 67 1.19 17.49 20.45
C ARG A 67 1.70 16.26 21.21
N ARG A 68 0.93 15.17 21.24
CA ARG A 68 1.32 13.90 21.88
C ARG A 68 2.53 13.27 21.19
N ILE A 69 2.54 13.26 19.85
CA ILE A 69 3.64 12.74 19.04
C ILE A 69 4.89 13.62 19.20
N LEU A 70 4.74 14.95 19.16
CA LEU A 70 5.85 15.90 19.37
C LEU A 70 6.54 15.72 20.73
N LYS A 71 5.79 15.41 21.78
CA LYS A 71 6.35 15.16 23.12
C LYS A 71 7.02 13.79 23.25
N ASN A 72 6.72 12.84 22.37
CA ASN A 72 7.23 11.47 22.45
C ASN A 72 8.22 11.20 21.31
N LYS A 73 9.52 11.34 21.61
CA LYS A 73 10.61 11.14 20.64
C LYS A 73 10.53 9.79 19.90
N ARG A 74 10.13 8.71 20.58
CA ARG A 74 10.01 7.38 19.96
C ARG A 74 8.87 7.33 18.95
N GLN A 75 7.72 7.94 19.26
CA GLN A 75 6.59 8.02 18.34
C GLN A 75 6.88 8.94 17.16
N MET A 76 7.56 10.07 17.41
CA MET A 76 7.99 10.97 16.35
C MET A 76 8.94 10.28 15.38
N ILE A 77 9.99 9.61 15.87
CA ILE A 77 10.90 8.84 15.01
C ILE A 77 10.13 7.76 14.25
N GLY A 78 9.27 7.00 14.93
CA GLY A 78 8.53 5.91 14.29
C GLY A 78 7.58 6.40 13.19
N ILE A 79 6.87 7.52 13.38
CA ILE A 79 5.98 8.06 12.35
C ILE A 79 6.77 8.72 11.20
N THR A 80 7.90 9.39 11.48
CA THR A 80 8.76 9.93 10.43
C THR A 80 9.34 8.82 9.56
N LEU A 81 9.85 7.75 10.17
CA LEU A 81 10.31 6.58 9.43
C LEU A 81 9.18 5.95 8.62
N ALA A 82 7.97 5.83 9.19
CA ALA A 82 6.82 5.32 8.46
C ALA A 82 6.49 6.18 7.24
N SER A 83 6.58 7.51 7.38
CA SER A 83 6.33 8.49 6.31
C SER A 83 7.37 8.38 5.18
N VAL A 84 8.64 8.18 5.52
CA VAL A 84 9.71 7.95 4.54
C VAL A 84 9.49 6.62 3.82
N THR A 85 9.25 5.54 4.56
CA THR A 85 9.08 4.21 3.99
C THR A 85 7.85 4.12 3.08
N ILE A 86 6.72 4.74 3.44
CA ILE A 86 5.54 4.76 2.57
C ILE A 86 5.76 5.65 1.34
N SER A 87 6.54 6.72 1.44
CA SER A 87 6.91 7.55 0.28
C SER A 87 7.79 6.77 -0.70
N ILE A 88 8.74 5.97 -0.21
CA ILE A 88 9.52 5.03 -1.03
C ILE A 88 8.60 4.03 -1.73
N ASN A 89 7.62 3.47 -1.00
CA ASN A 89 6.66 2.55 -1.60
C ASN A 89 5.87 3.22 -2.74
N TRP A 90 5.35 4.43 -2.48
CA TRP A 90 4.53 5.17 -3.44
C TRP A 90 5.28 5.56 -4.70
N VAL A 91 6.52 6.06 -4.58
CA VAL A 91 7.33 6.41 -5.75
C VAL A 91 7.74 5.18 -6.52
N THR A 92 8.08 4.08 -5.84
CA THR A 92 8.41 2.79 -6.49
C THR A 92 7.21 2.27 -7.27
N TYR A 93 6.00 2.43 -6.72
CA TYR A 93 4.78 2.00 -7.38
C TYR A 93 4.49 2.84 -8.64
N ILE A 94 4.58 4.17 -8.54
CA ILE A 94 4.40 5.05 -9.70
C ILE A 94 5.48 4.76 -10.75
N LEU A 95 6.72 4.57 -10.33
CA LEU A 95 7.83 4.22 -11.21
C LEU A 95 7.55 2.93 -11.96
N ALA A 96 7.16 1.86 -11.24
CA ALA A 96 6.83 0.58 -11.85
C ALA A 96 5.72 0.70 -12.90
N VAL A 97 4.68 1.49 -12.63
CA VAL A 97 3.59 1.71 -13.59
C VAL A 97 4.07 2.54 -14.79
N ASN A 98 4.80 3.63 -14.54
CA ASN A 98 5.28 4.51 -15.61
C ASN A 98 6.29 3.82 -16.53
N THR A 99 7.01 2.82 -16.04
CA THR A 99 8.00 2.05 -16.83
C THR A 99 7.46 0.71 -17.36
N ASP A 100 6.15 0.46 -17.37
CA ASP A 100 5.55 -0.81 -17.87
C ASP A 100 6.00 -2.07 -17.10
N HIS A 101 6.06 -1.96 -15.78
CA HIS A 101 6.35 -3.05 -14.84
C HIS A 101 5.19 -3.25 -13.84
N VAL A 102 3.95 -3.15 -14.30
CA VAL A 102 2.73 -3.37 -13.48
C VAL A 102 2.63 -4.83 -13.01
N VAL A 103 3.04 -5.80 -13.84
CA VAL A 103 3.12 -7.23 -13.47
C VAL A 103 4.10 -7.44 -12.33
N GLU A 104 5.26 -6.77 -12.36
CA GLU A 104 6.23 -6.83 -11.27
C GLU A 104 5.70 -6.14 -10.00
N ALA A 105 5.01 -4.99 -10.14
CA ALA A 105 4.35 -4.34 -9.01
C ALA A 105 3.32 -5.26 -8.34
N SER A 106 2.48 -5.94 -9.13
CA SER A 106 1.53 -6.95 -8.65
C SER A 106 2.24 -8.07 -7.87
N LEU A 107 3.35 -8.60 -8.40
CA LEU A 107 4.16 -9.61 -7.74
C LEU A 107 4.68 -9.13 -6.39
N GLY A 108 5.15 -7.87 -6.31
CA GLY A 108 5.52 -7.22 -5.05
C GLY A 108 4.38 -7.25 -4.03
N TYR A 109 3.19 -6.76 -4.43
CA TYR A 109 2.02 -6.72 -3.56
C TYR A 109 1.51 -8.11 -3.12
N TYR A 110 1.72 -9.17 -3.91
CA TYR A 110 1.50 -10.54 -3.46
C TYR A 110 2.50 -10.99 -2.39
N ILE A 111 3.76 -10.55 -2.46
CA ILE A 111 4.80 -10.88 -1.49
C ILE A 111 4.65 -10.08 -0.18
N ASN A 112 4.02 -8.89 -0.21
CA ASN A 112 3.84 -8.00 0.96
C ASN A 112 3.40 -8.71 2.25
N PRO A 113 2.37 -9.58 2.27
CA PRO A 113 1.93 -10.22 3.51
C PRO A 113 3.02 -11.12 4.11
N LEU A 114 3.79 -11.82 3.27
CA LEU A 114 4.86 -12.71 3.71
C LEU A 114 6.02 -11.92 4.31
N VAL A 115 6.41 -10.81 3.68
CA VAL A 115 7.44 -9.90 4.21
C VAL A 115 6.98 -9.26 5.52
N SER A 116 5.72 -8.84 5.62
CA SER A 116 5.16 -8.26 6.85
C SER A 116 5.22 -9.24 8.02
N ILE A 117 4.97 -10.53 7.77
CA ILE A 117 5.07 -11.60 8.77
C ILE A 117 6.53 -11.86 9.15
N LEU A 118 7.43 -11.91 8.17
CA LEU A 118 8.87 -12.07 8.40
C LEU A 118 9.39 -10.96 9.33
N LEU A 119 9.06 -9.70 9.02
CA LEU A 119 9.43 -8.55 9.84
C LEU A 119 8.78 -8.61 11.23
N GLY A 120 7.52 -9.04 11.33
CA GLY A 120 6.86 -9.29 12.61
C GLY A 120 7.59 -10.32 13.47
N MET A 121 8.10 -11.40 12.88
CA MET A 121 8.92 -12.38 13.62
C MET A 121 10.24 -11.78 14.10
N ILE A 122 10.98 -11.12 13.21
CA ILE A 122 12.32 -10.61 13.53
C ILE A 122 12.24 -9.54 14.63
N PHE A 123 11.30 -8.59 14.51
CA PHE A 123 11.26 -7.42 15.38
C PHE A 123 10.26 -7.53 16.55
N LEU A 124 9.20 -8.34 16.41
CA LEU A 124 8.19 -8.54 17.46
C LEU A 124 8.29 -9.92 18.12
N GLN A 125 9.29 -10.73 17.75
CA GLN A 125 9.55 -12.07 18.30
C GLN A 125 8.34 -13.02 18.19
N GLU A 126 7.53 -12.85 17.14
CA GLU A 126 6.40 -13.75 16.86
C GLU A 126 6.90 -15.12 16.37
N ARG A 127 6.38 -16.21 16.96
CA ARG A 127 6.77 -17.57 16.57
C ARG A 127 6.12 -17.98 15.24
N PHE A 128 6.94 -18.45 14.30
CA PHE A 128 6.48 -19.02 13.03
C PHE A 128 5.88 -20.42 13.23
N SER A 129 4.75 -20.67 12.56
CA SER A 129 4.28 -22.02 12.30
C SER A 129 5.04 -22.64 11.13
N LYS A 130 5.11 -23.98 11.08
CA LYS A 130 5.70 -24.71 9.95
C LYS A 130 5.09 -24.29 8.61
N ALA A 131 3.81 -23.96 8.58
CA ALA A 131 3.11 -23.47 7.39
C ALA A 131 3.58 -22.07 6.94
N GLN A 132 3.89 -21.16 7.87
CA GLN A 132 4.45 -19.85 7.53
C GLN A 132 5.86 -19.97 6.95
N TRP A 133 6.68 -20.88 7.49
CA TRP A 133 7.99 -21.20 6.92
C TRP A 133 7.89 -21.76 5.50
N LEU A 134 6.96 -22.70 5.28
CA LEU A 134 6.70 -23.23 3.95
C LEU A 134 6.22 -22.14 2.98
N ALA A 135 5.32 -21.26 3.42
CA ALA A 135 4.83 -20.15 2.61
C ALA A 135 5.95 -19.19 2.19
N PHE A 136 6.85 -18.86 3.13
CA PHE A 136 8.01 -18.01 2.86
C PHE A 136 9.00 -18.69 1.91
N ALA A 137 9.29 -19.98 2.12
CA ALA A 137 10.16 -20.75 1.24
C ALA A 137 9.62 -20.81 -0.19
N LEU A 138 8.32 -21.08 -0.37
CA LEU A 138 7.67 -21.11 -1.68
C LEU A 138 7.78 -19.76 -2.40
N ALA A 139 7.46 -18.65 -1.73
CA ALA A 139 7.59 -17.34 -2.33
C ALA A 139 9.06 -16.98 -2.68
N GLY A 140 9.99 -17.31 -1.79
CA GLY A 140 11.43 -17.16 -2.04
C GLY A 140 11.89 -17.95 -3.26
N THR A 141 11.42 -19.20 -3.42
CA THR A 141 11.69 -20.02 -4.62
C THR A 141 11.12 -19.39 -5.87
N GLY A 142 9.90 -18.85 -5.84
CA GLY A 142 9.30 -18.14 -6.98
C GLY A 142 10.13 -16.93 -7.42
N VAL A 143 10.53 -16.08 -6.47
CA VAL A 143 11.40 -14.91 -6.73
C VAL A 143 12.77 -15.33 -7.25
N LEU A 144 13.39 -16.36 -6.65
CA LEU A 144 14.69 -16.86 -7.07
C LEU A 144 14.63 -17.45 -8.49
N TYR A 145 13.61 -18.25 -8.78
CA TYR A 145 13.40 -18.81 -10.11
C TYR A 145 13.28 -17.72 -11.17
N MET A 146 12.49 -16.69 -10.89
CA MET A 146 12.32 -15.55 -11.79
C MET A 146 13.64 -14.79 -11.99
N THR A 147 14.39 -14.57 -10.91
CA THR A 147 15.71 -13.92 -10.93
C THR A 147 16.71 -14.69 -11.80
N LEU A 148 16.78 -16.01 -11.64
CA LEU A 148 17.70 -16.85 -12.40
C LEU A 148 17.36 -16.92 -13.89
N LYS A 149 16.07 -16.87 -14.24
CA LYS A 149 15.61 -16.99 -15.64
C LYS A 149 15.65 -15.68 -16.40
N PHE A 150 15.37 -14.55 -15.76
CA PHE A 150 15.48 -13.24 -16.40
C PHE A 150 16.88 -12.62 -16.27
N GLY A 151 17.74 -13.16 -15.42
CA GLY A 151 19.09 -12.62 -15.19
C GLY A 151 19.09 -11.29 -14.41
N SER A 152 17.92 -10.84 -13.95
CA SER A 152 17.72 -9.62 -13.17
C SER A 152 16.84 -9.90 -11.97
N VAL A 153 17.15 -9.27 -10.85
CA VAL A 153 16.33 -9.35 -9.64
C VAL A 153 15.09 -8.48 -9.83
N PRO A 154 13.88 -8.95 -9.46
CA PRO A 154 12.66 -8.13 -9.47
C PRO A 154 12.70 -7.10 -8.33
N TRP A 155 13.52 -6.08 -8.52
CA TRP A 155 13.85 -5.11 -7.50
C TRP A 155 12.67 -4.18 -7.19
N LEU A 156 11.78 -3.88 -8.15
CA LEU A 156 10.56 -3.10 -7.90
C LEU A 156 9.63 -3.89 -6.99
N ALA A 157 9.43 -5.18 -7.29
CA ALA A 157 8.59 -6.06 -6.46
C ALA A 157 9.12 -6.16 -5.02
N LEU A 158 10.43 -6.40 -4.88
CA LEU A 158 11.06 -6.53 -3.57
C LEU A 158 11.03 -5.21 -2.81
N LEU A 159 11.37 -4.10 -3.46
CA LEU A 159 11.33 -2.78 -2.83
C LEU A 159 9.91 -2.43 -2.37
N LEU A 160 8.88 -2.71 -3.17
CA LEU A 160 7.48 -2.56 -2.78
C LEU A 160 7.15 -3.44 -1.56
N ALA A 161 7.57 -4.71 -1.55
CA ALA A 161 7.27 -5.62 -0.46
C ALA A 161 7.95 -5.27 0.86
N PHE A 162 9.23 -4.94 0.82
CA PHE A 162 10.00 -4.55 2.00
C PHE A 162 9.62 -3.17 2.51
N SER A 163 9.38 -2.20 1.63
CA SER A 163 8.89 -0.87 2.05
C SER A 163 7.52 -0.98 2.70
N PHE A 164 6.55 -1.65 2.08
CA PHE A 164 5.22 -1.77 2.67
C PHE A 164 5.22 -2.60 3.96
N GLY A 165 5.96 -3.70 4.01
CA GLY A 165 6.11 -4.50 5.22
C GLY A 165 6.73 -3.71 6.38
N THR A 166 7.76 -2.91 6.10
CA THR A 166 8.42 -2.04 7.09
C THR A 166 7.48 -0.94 7.57
N TYR A 167 6.72 -0.32 6.64
CA TYR A 167 5.67 0.63 6.99
C TYR A 167 4.64 0.00 7.94
N GLY A 168 4.16 -1.20 7.62
CA GLY A 168 3.21 -1.95 8.47
C GLY A 168 3.76 -2.24 9.86
N LEU A 169 5.03 -2.63 9.98
CA LEU A 169 5.71 -2.82 11.26
C LEU A 169 5.75 -1.52 12.08
N LEU A 170 6.16 -0.41 11.47
CA LEU A 170 6.25 0.90 12.13
C LEU A 170 4.88 1.38 12.60
N LYS A 171 3.82 1.17 11.80
CA LYS A 171 2.43 1.49 12.19
C LYS A 171 1.93 0.65 13.35
N LYS A 172 2.37 -0.61 13.47
CA LYS A 172 2.06 -1.46 14.62
C LYS A 172 2.78 -0.99 15.89
N LEU A 173 3.99 -0.45 15.75
CA LEU A 173 4.77 0.11 16.87
C LEU A 173 4.30 1.51 17.31
N VAL A 174 3.71 2.28 16.39
CA VAL A 174 3.15 3.62 16.66
C VAL A 174 1.65 3.62 16.34
N PRO A 175 0.81 3.08 17.23
CA PRO A 175 -0.62 3.00 17.00
C PRO A 175 -1.22 4.41 16.98
N LEU A 176 -1.77 4.78 15.83
CA LEU A 176 -2.45 6.04 15.59
C LEU A 176 -3.79 5.76 14.93
N ASN A 177 -4.75 6.64 15.16
CA ASN A 177 -5.96 6.65 14.34
C ASN A 177 -5.55 6.77 12.86
N ALA A 178 -6.06 5.90 11.99
CA ALA A 178 -5.63 5.86 10.58
C ALA A 178 -5.78 7.21 9.85
N MET A 179 -6.86 7.96 10.12
CA MET A 179 -7.08 9.29 9.53
C MET A 179 -6.01 10.28 10.00
N PHE A 180 -5.76 10.35 11.31
CA PHE A 180 -4.72 11.23 11.85
C PHE A 180 -3.32 10.79 11.44
N GLY A 181 -3.04 9.49 11.45
CA GLY A 181 -1.77 8.92 11.02
C GLY A 181 -1.43 9.31 9.59
N LEU A 182 -2.33 9.10 8.63
CA LEU A 182 -2.11 9.50 7.23
C LEU A 182 -1.93 11.02 7.08
N THR A 183 -2.73 11.81 7.80
CA THR A 183 -2.61 13.28 7.76
C THR A 183 -1.25 13.73 8.28
N ILE A 184 -0.76 13.14 9.38
CA ILE A 184 0.54 13.50 9.94
C ILE A 184 1.67 12.98 9.07
N GLU A 185 1.55 11.77 8.50
CA GLU A 185 2.54 11.21 7.57
C GLU A 185 2.72 12.12 6.35
N THR A 186 1.61 12.53 5.73
CA THR A 186 1.65 13.48 4.62
C THR A 186 2.14 14.86 5.06
N LEU A 187 1.71 15.39 6.22
CA LEU A 187 2.21 16.64 6.79
C LEU A 187 3.74 16.64 6.97
N ILE A 188 4.33 15.52 7.42
CA ILE A 188 5.78 15.41 7.63
C ILE A 188 6.53 15.52 6.29
N VAL A 189 5.99 14.94 5.22
CA VAL A 189 6.67 14.91 3.91
C VAL A 189 6.33 16.13 3.05
N THR A 190 5.19 16.79 3.29
CA THR A 190 4.73 17.97 2.54
C THR A 190 5.79 19.07 2.41
N PRO A 191 6.56 19.47 3.45
CA PRO A 191 7.63 20.47 3.30
C PRO A 191 8.67 20.09 2.25
N ALA A 192 9.11 18.83 2.24
CA ALA A 192 10.06 18.32 1.25
C ALA A 192 9.44 18.25 -0.16
N ALA A 193 8.17 17.84 -0.25
CA ALA A 193 7.43 17.82 -1.51
C ALA A 193 7.25 19.23 -2.11
N LEU A 194 6.88 20.21 -1.28
CA LEU A 194 6.76 21.61 -1.71
C LEU A 194 8.12 22.18 -2.12
N PHE A 195 9.17 21.91 -1.35
CA PHE A 195 10.52 22.33 -1.72
C PHE A 195 10.92 21.77 -3.09
N PHE A 196 10.69 20.47 -3.32
CA PHE A 196 10.93 19.83 -4.62
C PHE A 196 10.14 20.49 -5.75
N LEU A 197 8.83 20.72 -5.56
CA LEU A 197 7.97 21.35 -6.57
C LEU A 197 8.39 22.78 -6.92
N VAL A 198 8.87 23.57 -5.93
CA VAL A 198 9.35 24.94 -6.17
C VAL A 198 10.65 24.96 -7.01
N GLN A 199 11.48 23.91 -6.90
CA GLN A 199 12.69 23.76 -7.70
C GLN A 199 12.38 23.30 -9.14
N GLN A 200 11.27 22.59 -9.36
CA GLN A 200 10.85 22.14 -10.68
C GLN A 200 10.14 23.24 -11.49
N GLN A 201 10.93 24.24 -11.89
CA GLN A 201 10.48 25.32 -12.77
C GLN A 201 10.66 25.01 -14.27
N SER A 202 11.31 23.88 -14.59
CA SER A 202 11.63 23.45 -15.96
C SER A 202 11.36 21.96 -16.12
N GLY A 203 10.15 21.63 -16.56
CA GLY A 203 9.68 20.27 -16.81
C GLY A 203 8.39 20.28 -17.64
N PRO A 204 7.93 19.13 -18.15
CA PRO A 204 6.72 19.01 -19.00
C PRO A 204 5.46 19.61 -18.36
N TRP A 205 5.45 19.73 -17.03
CA TRP A 205 4.36 20.24 -16.23
C TRP A 205 4.69 21.50 -15.42
N ALA A 206 5.74 22.24 -15.81
CA ALA A 206 6.18 23.45 -15.12
C ALA A 206 5.16 24.61 -15.17
N SER A 207 4.22 24.58 -16.12
CA SER A 207 3.09 25.52 -16.17
C SER A 207 1.76 24.77 -15.98
N VAL A 208 1.02 25.16 -14.93
CA VAL A 208 -0.29 24.59 -14.65
C VAL A 208 -1.30 25.11 -15.67
N ASN A 209 -1.80 24.23 -16.54
CA ASN A 209 -2.94 24.53 -17.39
C ASN A 209 -4.23 24.12 -16.69
N TRP A 210 -4.91 25.09 -16.08
CA TRP A 210 -6.14 24.86 -15.29
C TRP A 210 -7.29 24.19 -16.05
N GLY A 211 -7.31 24.26 -17.38
CA GLY A 211 -8.31 23.59 -18.22
C GLY A 211 -7.94 22.17 -18.65
N SER A 212 -6.71 21.71 -18.38
CA SER A 212 -6.24 20.40 -18.81
C SER A 212 -6.76 19.28 -17.91
N VAL A 213 -7.18 18.17 -18.52
CA VAL A 213 -7.51 16.91 -17.83
C VAL A 213 -6.34 16.45 -16.97
N THR A 214 -5.10 16.63 -17.42
CA THR A 214 -3.90 16.29 -16.66
C THR A 214 -3.85 17.03 -15.32
N THR A 215 -4.24 18.30 -15.25
CA THR A 215 -4.29 19.09 -13.99
C THR A 215 -5.29 18.51 -13.02
N ILE A 216 -6.47 18.14 -13.51
CA ILE A 216 -7.50 17.52 -12.70
C ILE A 216 -6.98 16.19 -12.14
N LEU A 217 -6.27 15.39 -12.94
CA LEU A 217 -5.68 14.11 -12.51
C LEU A 217 -4.49 14.32 -11.55
N VAL A 218 -3.63 15.31 -11.76
CA VAL A 218 -2.52 15.58 -10.83
C VAL A 218 -3.04 16.00 -9.46
N PHE A 219 -4.07 16.84 -9.41
CA PHE A 219 -4.67 17.27 -8.14
C PHE A 219 -5.51 16.16 -7.52
N GLY A 220 -6.22 15.40 -8.36
CA GLY A 220 -6.97 14.21 -7.98
C GLY A 220 -6.08 13.10 -7.41
N ALA A 221 -4.77 13.09 -7.67
CA ALA A 221 -3.83 12.06 -7.20
C ALA A 221 -3.86 11.91 -5.68
N GLY A 222 -4.05 13.03 -4.96
CA GLY A 222 -4.22 13.03 -3.51
C GLY A 222 -5.53 12.37 -3.06
N VAL A 223 -6.61 12.65 -3.78
CA VAL A 223 -7.95 12.10 -3.50
C VAL A 223 -7.97 10.59 -3.74
N VAL A 224 -7.52 10.14 -4.91
CA VAL A 224 -7.49 8.70 -5.25
C VAL A 224 -6.54 7.90 -4.35
N THR A 225 -5.60 8.57 -3.67
CA THR A 225 -4.76 7.95 -2.64
C THR A 225 -5.45 7.86 -1.29
N ALA A 226 -6.09 8.95 -0.85
CA ALA A 226 -6.68 9.04 0.48
C ALA A 226 -8.01 8.27 0.61
N VAL A 227 -8.85 8.28 -0.43
CA VAL A 227 -10.17 7.64 -0.40
C VAL A 227 -10.10 6.13 -0.11
N PRO A 228 -9.25 5.32 -0.79
CA PRO A 228 -9.11 3.91 -0.47
C PRO A 228 -8.64 3.67 0.98
N LEU A 229 -7.75 4.53 1.50
CA LEU A 229 -7.27 4.41 2.89
C LEU A 229 -8.40 4.66 3.91
N LEU A 230 -9.28 5.62 3.63
CA LEU A 230 -10.45 5.91 4.47
C LEU A 230 -11.46 4.76 4.41
N LEU A 231 -11.77 4.25 3.22
CA LEU A 231 -12.62 3.08 3.02
C LEU A 231 -12.05 1.86 3.74
N PHE A 232 -10.75 1.59 3.58
CA PHE A 232 -10.06 0.49 4.26
C PHE A 232 -10.15 0.63 5.78
N SER A 233 -9.84 1.81 6.32
CA SER A 233 -9.91 2.10 7.76
C SER A 233 -11.33 1.93 8.32
N ALA A 234 -12.35 2.35 7.56
CA ALA A 234 -13.75 2.20 7.95
C ALA A 234 -14.22 0.74 7.83
N GLY A 235 -13.76 0.01 6.82
CA GLY A 235 -14.17 -1.37 6.55
C GLY A 235 -13.48 -2.39 7.45
N ALA A 236 -12.15 -2.30 7.58
CA ALA A 236 -11.32 -3.30 8.27
C ALA A 236 -11.65 -3.42 9.77
N LYS A 237 -12.24 -2.38 10.38
CA LYS A 237 -12.71 -2.40 11.78
C LYS A 237 -14.00 -3.22 11.97
N ARG A 238 -14.74 -3.47 10.89
CA ARG A 238 -16.07 -4.11 10.90
C ARG A 238 -16.05 -5.56 10.46
N ILE A 239 -14.91 -6.06 9.97
CA ILE A 239 -14.77 -7.43 9.47
C ILE A 239 -13.62 -8.16 10.16
N PRO A 240 -13.68 -9.50 10.26
CA PRO A 240 -12.57 -10.29 10.78
C PRO A 240 -11.30 -10.06 9.97
N LEU A 241 -10.15 -10.05 10.64
CA LEU A 241 -8.84 -9.84 10.00
C LEU A 241 -8.52 -10.90 8.93
N SER A 242 -9.09 -12.10 9.04
CA SER A 242 -9.02 -13.14 8.00
C SER A 242 -9.68 -12.69 6.70
N MET A 243 -10.83 -12.02 6.80
CA MET A 243 -11.55 -11.48 5.64
C MET A 243 -10.76 -10.32 5.02
N VAL A 244 -10.21 -9.41 5.83
CA VAL A 244 -9.31 -8.35 5.35
C VAL A 244 -8.14 -8.96 4.57
N GLY A 245 -7.51 -10.00 5.12
CA GLY A 245 -6.38 -10.70 4.48
C GLY A 245 -6.75 -11.45 3.21
N PHE A 246 -8.01 -11.85 3.04
CA PHE A 246 -8.49 -12.44 1.78
C PHE A 246 -8.78 -11.36 0.73
N LEU A 247 -9.51 -10.31 1.14
CA LEU A 247 -9.87 -9.18 0.26
C LEU A 247 -8.63 -8.44 -0.27
N GLN A 248 -7.50 -8.47 0.46
CA GLN A 248 -6.27 -7.83 0.00
C GLN A 248 -5.76 -8.36 -1.33
N TYR A 249 -6.12 -9.58 -1.72
CA TYR A 249 -5.66 -10.20 -2.95
C TYR A 249 -6.33 -9.62 -4.20
N PHE A 250 -7.44 -8.89 -4.06
CA PHE A 250 -8.08 -8.20 -5.18
C PHE A 250 -7.13 -7.18 -5.83
N ALA A 251 -6.44 -6.37 -5.04
CA ALA A 251 -5.55 -5.33 -5.57
C ALA A 251 -4.46 -5.89 -6.51
N PRO A 252 -3.56 -6.81 -6.08
CA PRO A 252 -2.55 -7.36 -6.96
C PRO A 252 -3.14 -8.21 -8.10
N THR A 253 -4.28 -8.88 -7.91
CA THR A 253 -4.94 -9.62 -9.01
C THR A 253 -5.40 -8.67 -10.12
N ILE A 254 -6.06 -7.56 -9.75
CA ILE A 254 -6.52 -6.56 -10.71
C ILE A 254 -5.32 -5.91 -11.41
N MET A 255 -4.26 -5.57 -10.67
CA MET A 255 -3.02 -5.04 -11.27
C MET A 255 -2.42 -6.03 -12.28
N LEU A 256 -2.38 -7.33 -11.95
CA LEU A 256 -1.88 -8.35 -12.88
C LEU A 256 -2.73 -8.40 -14.15
N VAL A 257 -4.05 -8.42 -14.02
CA VAL A 257 -4.97 -8.42 -15.17
C VAL A 257 -4.78 -7.16 -16.02
N ILE A 258 -4.66 -6.00 -15.39
CA ILE A 258 -4.42 -4.74 -16.09
C ILE A 258 -3.07 -4.76 -16.82
N GLY A 259 -1.99 -5.16 -16.15
CA GLY A 259 -0.66 -5.24 -16.77
C GLY A 259 -0.67 -6.14 -18.00
N VAL A 260 -1.22 -7.36 -17.87
CA VAL A 260 -1.19 -8.36 -18.94
C VAL A 260 -2.17 -8.08 -20.08
N PHE A 261 -3.41 -7.69 -19.78
CA PHE A 261 -4.48 -7.63 -20.79
C PHE A 261 -4.81 -6.20 -21.26
N LEU A 262 -4.52 -5.18 -20.46
CA LEU A 262 -4.77 -3.78 -20.86
C LEU A 262 -3.50 -3.10 -21.38
N TYR A 263 -2.34 -3.45 -20.84
CA TYR A 263 -1.04 -2.86 -21.21
C TYR A 263 -0.12 -3.83 -21.94
N ASP A 264 -0.60 -5.03 -22.27
CA ASP A 264 0.14 -6.04 -23.04
C ASP A 264 1.54 -6.36 -22.45
N GLU A 265 1.71 -6.23 -21.13
CA GLU A 265 2.97 -6.57 -20.46
C GLU A 265 3.23 -8.08 -20.57
N PRO A 266 4.49 -8.49 -20.83
CA PRO A 266 4.82 -9.86 -21.14
C PRO A 266 4.63 -10.81 -19.95
N PHE A 267 3.53 -11.56 -19.93
CA PHE A 267 3.31 -12.65 -18.98
C PHE A 267 3.88 -13.98 -19.47
N THR A 268 5.19 -14.10 -19.41
CA THR A 268 5.91 -15.30 -19.87
C THR A 268 5.65 -16.55 -19.00
N SER A 269 6.05 -17.71 -19.50
CA SER A 269 6.05 -18.97 -18.73
C SER A 269 6.88 -18.88 -17.43
N VAL A 270 7.90 -18.01 -17.41
CA VAL A 270 8.71 -17.75 -16.21
C VAL A 270 7.86 -17.07 -15.13
N HIS A 271 7.08 -16.06 -15.50
CA HIS A 271 6.13 -15.42 -14.57
C HIS A 271 5.11 -16.43 -14.06
N ALA A 272 4.49 -17.22 -14.95
CA ALA A 272 3.49 -18.21 -14.55
C ALA A 272 3.99 -19.17 -13.46
N VAL A 273 5.22 -19.68 -13.61
CA VAL A 273 5.86 -20.55 -12.61
C VAL A 273 6.11 -19.78 -11.30
N ALA A 274 6.68 -18.58 -11.36
CA ALA A 274 6.97 -17.76 -10.19
C ALA A 274 5.68 -17.40 -9.41
N PHE A 275 4.64 -16.94 -10.09
CA PHE A 275 3.33 -16.65 -9.52
C PHE A 275 2.68 -17.90 -8.92
N THR A 276 2.82 -19.08 -9.54
CA THR A 276 2.30 -20.34 -8.98
C THR A 276 2.95 -20.66 -7.63
N PHE A 277 4.27 -20.50 -7.51
CA PHE A 277 4.96 -20.66 -6.23
C PHE A 277 4.48 -19.65 -5.18
N ILE A 278 4.35 -18.38 -5.56
CA ILE A 278 3.89 -17.32 -4.66
C ILE A 278 2.45 -17.58 -4.20
N TRP A 279 1.52 -17.84 -5.13
CA TRP A 279 0.13 -18.17 -4.83
C TRP A 279 0.00 -19.41 -3.96
N SER A 280 0.81 -20.45 -4.20
CA SER A 280 0.87 -21.64 -3.35
C SER A 280 1.30 -21.27 -1.93
N GLY A 281 2.32 -20.43 -1.78
CA GLY A 281 2.75 -19.91 -0.47
C GLY A 281 1.65 -19.12 0.23
N LEU A 282 0.97 -18.24 -0.49
CA LEU A 282 -0.17 -17.47 0.03
C LEU A 282 -1.34 -18.38 0.45
N ALA A 283 -1.65 -19.40 -0.34
CA ALA A 283 -2.70 -20.36 -0.04
C ALA A 283 -2.37 -21.14 1.25
N VAL A 284 -1.14 -21.65 1.37
CA VAL A 284 -0.65 -22.31 2.59
C VAL A 284 -0.77 -21.40 3.80
N TYR A 285 -0.31 -20.14 3.68
CA TYR A 285 -0.41 -19.16 4.75
C TYR A 285 -1.86 -18.89 5.15
N THR A 286 -2.72 -18.63 4.18
CA THR A 286 -4.13 -18.28 4.41
C THR A 286 -4.88 -19.45 5.06
N MET A 287 -4.69 -20.68 4.57
CA MET A 287 -5.28 -21.88 5.16
C MET A 287 -4.80 -22.12 6.59
N ALA A 288 -3.51 -21.98 6.87
CA ALA A 288 -2.97 -22.15 8.21
C ALA A 288 -3.54 -21.12 9.20
N ARG A 289 -3.67 -19.87 8.74
CA ARG A 289 -4.27 -18.78 9.53
C ARG A 289 -5.75 -19.04 9.83
N MET A 290 -6.53 -19.48 8.84
CA MET A 290 -7.95 -19.82 9.03
C MET A 290 -8.15 -20.97 10.03
N LYS A 291 -7.33 -22.03 9.94
CA LYS A 291 -7.40 -23.17 10.87
C LYS A 291 -7.07 -22.77 12.32
N ARG A 292 -6.09 -21.89 12.52
CA ARG A 292 -5.72 -21.40 13.86
C ARG A 292 -6.82 -20.56 14.50
N MET A 293 -7.55 -19.76 13.70
CA MET A 293 -8.67 -18.93 14.17
C MET A 293 -9.89 -19.76 14.56
N LYS A 294 -10.27 -20.78 13.77
CA LYS A 294 -11.37 -21.70 14.13
C LYS A 294 -11.15 -22.44 15.45
N LYS A 295 -9.90 -22.60 15.88
CA LYS A 295 -9.55 -23.21 17.18
C LYS A 295 -9.75 -22.27 18.37
N TYR A 296 -9.85 -20.96 18.13
CA TYR A 296 -10.01 -19.91 19.15
C TYR A 296 -11.37 -19.22 19.13
N GLU A 297 -12.29 -19.59 18.24
CA GLU A 297 -13.69 -19.23 18.41
C GLU A 297 -14.19 -19.94 19.68
N PRO A 298 -14.61 -19.22 20.73
CA PRO A 298 -15.32 -19.86 21.81
C PRO A 298 -16.55 -20.50 21.17
N LYS A 299 -16.79 -21.78 21.45
CA LYS A 299 -18.09 -22.40 21.18
C LYS A 299 -19.11 -21.52 21.90
N VAL A 300 -19.77 -20.62 21.16
CA VAL A 300 -20.96 -19.94 21.63
C VAL A 300 -21.98 -21.07 21.77
N ARG A 301 -22.11 -21.57 23.00
CA ARG A 301 -23.26 -22.37 23.42
C ARG A 301 -24.43 -21.43 23.62
#